data_AF-A0A6C0KE21-F1
#
_entry.id   AF-A0A6C0KE21-F1
#
_cell.length_a   1.000
_cell.length_b   1.000
_cell.length_c   1.000
_cell.angle_alpha   90.00
_cell.angle_beta   90.00
_cell.angle_gamma   90.00
#
_symmetry.space_group_name_H-M   'P 1'
#
loop_
_entity.id
_entity.type
_entity.pdbx_description
1 polymer ?
#
loop_
_entity_poly.entity_id
_entity_poly.type
_entity_poly.pdbx_seq_one_letter_code
_entity_poly.pdbx_strand_id
1 'polypeptide(L)' 'MQLCRLLLEMAVVGAVLVIVSLVIAKLEGTNLKAKFIGPMVWGVFLTGALTHLLFEIAGANEWYAKQYTPIFK' A
#
# COMPACT_ATOMS: atom_id res chain seq x y z
N MET A 1 16.26 -8.66 -10.42
CA MET A 1 15.08 -7.80 -10.13
C MET A 1 14.75 -7.01 -11.38
N GLN A 2 13.57 -7.18 -11.96
CA GLN A 2 13.11 -6.27 -13.02
C GLN A 2 12.60 -4.99 -12.37
N LEU A 3 13.41 -3.94 -12.37
CA LEU A 3 13.11 -2.65 -11.74
C LEU A 3 11.73 -2.10 -12.13
N CYS A 4 11.34 -2.24 -13.41
CA CYS A 4 10.02 -1.82 -13.90
C CYS A 4 8.86 -2.54 -13.20
N ARG A 5 9.00 -3.83 -12.90
CA ARG A 5 7.98 -4.60 -12.18
C ARG A 5 7.85 -4.10 -10.74
N LEU A 6 8.97 -3.89 -10.05
CA LEU A 6 8.99 -3.40 -8.67
C LEU A 6 8.33 -2.01 -8.56
N LEU A 7 8.65 -1.09 -9.48
CA LEU A 7 8.04 0.24 -9.50
C LEU A 7 6.53 0.17 -9.73
N LEU A 8 6.06 -0.74 -10.56
CA LEU A 8 4.64 -0.95 -10.81
C LEU A 8 3.93 -1.53 -9.57
N GLU A 9 4.52 -2.53 -8.93
CA GLU A 9 4.00 -3.12 -7.68
C GLU A 9 3.92 -2.07 -6.56
N MET A 10 4.97 -1.25 -6.40
CA MET A 10 4.97 -0.12 -5.45
C MET A 10 3.83 0.88 -5.74
N ALA A 11 3.64 1.24 -7.01
CA ALA A 11 2.59 2.18 -7.41
C ALA A 11 1.18 1.60 -7.15
N VAL A 12 0.97 0.31 -7.43
CA VAL A 12 -0.30 -0.37 -7.17
C VAL A 12 -0.58 -0.45 -5.68
N VAL A 13 0.38 -0.87 -4.85
CA VAL A 13 0.21 -0.95 -3.39
C VAL A 13 -0.08 0.42 -2.80
N GLY A 14 0.65 1.46 -3.21
CA GLY A 14 0.39 2.83 -2.79
C GLY A 14 -1.03 3.30 -3.16
N ALA A 15 -1.49 3.03 -4.38
CA ALA A 15 -2.83 3.39 -4.82
C ALA A 15 -3.93 2.64 -4.04
N VAL A 16 -3.74 1.35 -3.79
CA VAL A 16 -4.68 0.54 -3.00
C VAL A 16 -4.80 1.09 -1.58
N LEU A 17 -3.70 1.45 -0.93
CA LEU A 17 -3.74 2.02 0.43
C LEU A 17 -4.46 3.37 0.48
N VAL A 18 -4.30 4.22 -0.54
CA VAL A 18 -5.08 5.46 -0.65
C VAL A 18 -6.58 5.16 -0.70
N ILE A 19 -7.00 4.20 -1.53
CA ILE A 19 -8.41 3.81 -1.64
C ILE A 19 -8.93 3.28 -0.30
N VAL A 20 -8.20 2.37 0.35
CA VAL A 20 -8.57 1.83 1.67
C VAL A 20 -8.70 2.95 2.69
N SER A 21 -7.75 3.89 2.72
CA SER A 21 -7.78 5.02 3.66
C SER A 21 -8.98 5.95 3.43
N LEU A 22 -9.33 6.23 2.17
CA LEU A 22 -10.52 7.02 1.83
C LEU A 22 -11.83 6.30 2.21
N VAL A 23 -11.88 4.98 2.02
CA VAL A 23 -13.03 4.15 2.43
C VAL A 23 -13.18 4.17 3.96
N ILE A 24 -12.10 3.99 4.72
CA ILE A 24 -12.12 4.07 6.18
C ILE A 24 -12.60 5.45 6.63
N ALA A 25 -12.03 6.52 6.08
CA ALA A 25 -12.43 7.89 6.43
C ALA A 25 -13.92 8.15 6.16
N LYS A 26 -14.47 7.57 5.08
CA LYS A 26 -15.91 7.65 4.77
C LYS A 26 -16.76 6.86 5.78
N LEU A 27 -16.32 5.68 6.19
CA LEU A 27 -17.05 4.84 7.16
C LEU A 27 -17.04 5.43 8.56
N GLU A 28 -15.95 6.10 8.95
CA GLU A 28 -15.84 6.80 10.25
C GLU A 28 -16.62 8.12 10.31
N GLY A 29 -17.20 8.57 9.19
CA GLY A 29 -17.86 9.88 9.11
C GLY A 29 -16.89 11.05 9.23
N THR A 30 -15.60 10.84 8.96
CA THR A 30 -14.58 11.88 9.03
C THR A 30 -14.82 12.91 7.93
N ASN A 31 -15.15 14.15 8.33
CA ASN A 31 -15.24 15.28 7.41
C ASN A 31 -13.85 15.73 6.98
N LEU A 32 -13.31 15.07 5.95
CA LEU A 32 -12.06 15.45 5.31
C LEU A 32 -12.21 16.84 4.70
N LYS A 33 -11.57 17.86 5.30
CA LYS A 33 -11.52 19.20 4.69
C LYS A 33 -10.73 19.08 3.39
N ALA A 34 -11.28 19.61 2.29
CA ALA A 34 -10.67 19.53 0.95
C ALA A 34 -9.18 19.93 0.90
N LYS A 35 -8.77 20.90 1.75
CA LYS A 35 -7.38 21.36 1.86
C LYS A 35 -6.39 20.27 2.34
N PHE A 36 -6.85 19.27 3.09
CA PHE A 36 -5.99 18.21 3.65
C PHE A 36 -6.06 16.89 2.87
N ILE A 37 -6.98 16.76 1.91
CA ILE A 37 -7.12 15.54 1.10
C ILE A 37 -5.86 15.30 0.25
N GLY A 38 -5.36 16.32 -0.44
CA GLY A 38 -4.16 16.20 -1.28
C GLY A 38 -2.91 15.72 -0.51
N PRO A 39 -2.53 16.40 0.59
CA PRO A 39 -1.41 15.97 1.43
C PRO A 39 -1.61 14.58 2.05
N MET A 40 -2.84 14.24 2.47
CA MET A 40 -3.15 12.92 3.00
C MET A 40 -2.96 11.83 1.94
N VAL A 41 -3.51 12.03 0.75
CA VAL A 41 -3.40 11.08 -0.37
C VAL A 41 -1.94 10.84 -0.72
N TRP A 42 -1.14 11.90 -0.87
CA TRP A 42 0.29 11.78 -1.16
C TRP A 42 1.06 11.11 -0.03
N GLY A 43 0.75 11.46 1.22
CA GLY A 43 1.37 10.83 2.39
C GLY A 43 1.10 9.33 2.42
N VAL A 44 -0.16 8.92 2.32
CA VAL A 44 -0.54 7.50 2.33
C VAL A 44 0.06 6.75 1.14
N PHE A 45 0.04 7.35 -0.06
CA PHE A 45 0.64 6.74 -1.24
C PHE A 45 2.14 6.49 -1.06
N LEU A 46 2.89 7.51 -0.65
CA LEU A 46 4.34 7.42 -0.47
C LEU A 46 4.70 6.45 0.65
N THR A 47 4.00 6.51 1.79
CA THR A 47 4.21 5.55 2.88
C THR A 47 3.94 4.13 2.40
N GLY A 48 2.84 3.89 1.67
CA GLY A 48 2.53 2.57 1.12
C GLY A 48 3.58 2.04 0.14
N ALA A 49 4.01 2.87 -0.80
CA ALA A 49 5.04 2.51 -1.77
C ALA A 49 6.39 2.23 -1.11
N LEU A 50 6.81 3.07 -0.16
CA LEU A 50 8.08 2.89 0.58
C LEU A 50 8.03 1.67 1.49
N THR A 51 6.92 1.43 2.20
CA THR A 51 6.77 0.23 3.02
C THR A 51 6.83 -1.03 2.17
N HIS A 52 6.20 -1.05 0.98
CA HIS A 52 6.30 -2.18 0.07
C HIS A 52 7.75 -2.43 -0.38
N LEU A 53 8.47 -1.37 -0.74
CA LEU A 53 9.90 -1.46 -1.09
C LEU A 53 10.74 -2.00 0.06
N LEU A 54 10.49 -1.55 1.30
CA LEU A 54 11.19 -2.03 2.48
C LEU A 54 10.92 -3.52 2.73
N PHE A 55 9.69 -3.99 2.54
CA PHE A 55 9.35 -5.41 2.69
C PHE A 55 9.95 -6.29 1.60
N GLU A 56 10.07 -5.76 0.38
CA GLU A 56 10.77 -6.46 -0.71
C GLU A 56 12.27 -6.58 -0.39
N ILE A 57 12.93 -5.48 -0.01
CA ILE A 57 14.37 -5.47 0.33
C ILE A 57 14.66 -6.35 1.55
N ALA A 58 13.80 -6.32 2.57
CA ALA A 58 13.94 -7.14 3.76
C ALA A 58 13.69 -8.64 3.50
N GLY A 59 13.24 -9.02 2.30
CA GLY A 59 12.85 -10.39 1.98
C GLY A 59 11.60 -10.86 2.73
N ALA A 60 10.83 -9.95 3.31
CA ALA A 60 9.62 -10.29 4.07
C ALA A 60 8.56 -10.93 3.17
N ASN A 61 8.43 -10.45 1.92
CA ASN A 61 7.54 -11.03 0.92
C ASN A 61 7.96 -12.46 0.55
N GLU A 62 9.25 -12.68 0.30
CA GLU A 62 9.78 -14.02 -0.01
C GLU A 62 9.63 -14.98 1.17
N TRP A 63 9.88 -14.52 2.39
CA TRP A 63 9.69 -15.30 3.61
C TRP A 63 8.22 -15.68 3.79
N TYR A 64 7.30 -14.73 3.65
CA TYR A 64 5.86 -14.97 3.76
C TYR A 64 5.39 -15.99 2.73
N ALA A 65 5.81 -15.87 1.47
CA ALA A 65 5.43 -16.79 0.41
C ALA A 65 5.90 -18.24 0.68
N LYS A 66 7.06 -18.42 1.30
CA LYS A 66 7.57 -19.76 1.68
C LYS A 66 6.80 -20.39 2.84
N GLN A 67 6.22 -19.59 3.72
CA GLN A 67 5.42 -20.05 4.86
C GLN A 67 3.93 -20.14 4.53
N TYR A 68 3.49 -19.49 3.44
CA TYR A 68 2.09 -19.41 3.07
C TYR A 68 1.54 -20.79 2.72
N THR A 69 0.56 -21.23 3.50
CA THR A 69 -0.20 -22.44 3.21
C THR A 69 -1.59 -22.01 2.73
N PRO A 70 -1.95 -22.23 1.44
CA PRO A 70 -3.24 -21.81 0.92
C PRO A 70 -4.37 -22.55 1.64
N ILE A 71 -5.38 -21.80 2.10
CA ILE A 71 -6.53 -22.32 2.83
C ILE A 71 -7.45 -23.14 1.90
N PHE A 72 -7.45 -22.83 0.61
CA PHE A 72 -8.21 -23.53 -0.41
C PHE A 72 -7.24 -24.01 -1.50
N LYS A 73 -7.25 -25.32 -1.78
CA LYS A 73 -6.47 -25.97 -2.85
C LYS A 73 -7.28 -26.08 -4.13
#